data_AF-A0A5J4P6U7-F1
#
_entry.id   AF-A0A5J4P6U7-F1
#
_cell.length_a   1.000
_cell.length_b   1.000
_cell.length_c   1.000
_cell.angle_alpha   90.00
_cell.angle_beta   90.00
_cell.angle_gamma   90.00
#
_symmetry.space_group_name_H-M   'P 1'
#
loop_
_entity.id
_entity.type
_entity.pdbx_description
1 polymer ?
#
loop_
_entity_poly.entity_id
_entity_poly.type
_entity_poly.pdbx_seq_one_letter_code
_entity_poly.pdbx_strand_id
1 'polypeptide(L)'
;MIFREQYRRYSLIAIIICTGLILIVYLKSFWGGLLGAMAIYIMLRGLMNSLTKKGMKPGLAAFILLISFVLCVLVPLSLAIWLLIDRIIGMNLDAQTIMHQIKHITNLLEEKTGYDMLDIGNLSSAASALSKVGQSILSGVS
;
A
#
# COMPACT_ATOMS: atom_id res chain seq x y z
N MET A 1 -9.73 -42.96 -22.38
CA MET A 1 -9.25 -42.69 -21.00
C MET A 1 -8.19 -41.57 -20.94
N ILE A 2 -8.20 -40.58 -21.85
CA ILE A 2 -7.06 -39.64 -22.08
C ILE A 2 -7.34 -38.20 -21.57
N PHE A 3 -8.61 -37.84 -21.34
CA PHE A 3 -9.02 -36.46 -21.03
C PHE A 3 -8.64 -35.98 -19.61
N ARG A 4 -8.77 -36.83 -18.58
CA ARG A 4 -8.47 -36.44 -17.18
C ARG A 4 -6.98 -36.17 -16.95
N GLU A 5 -6.12 -36.86 -17.67
CA GLU A 5 -4.67 -36.79 -17.49
C GLU A 5 -4.07 -35.54 -18.15
N GLN A 6 -4.61 -35.18 -19.31
CA GLN A 6 -4.37 -33.90 -19.96
C GLN A 6 -4.80 -32.72 -19.06
N TYR A 7 -5.99 -32.79 -18.45
CA TYR A 7 -6.48 -31.74 -17.54
C TYR A 7 -5.61 -31.52 -16.31
N ARG A 8 -5.08 -32.57 -15.66
CA ARG A 8 -4.15 -32.42 -14.53
C ARG A 8 -2.85 -31.74 -14.93
N ARG A 9 -2.31 -32.10 -16.09
CA ARG A 9 -1.07 -31.47 -16.60
C ARG A 9 -1.32 -30.00 -16.94
N TYR A 10 -2.36 -29.68 -17.69
CA TYR A 10 -2.69 -28.29 -18.01
C TYR A 10 -3.02 -27.45 -16.77
N SER A 11 -3.74 -28.01 -15.78
CA SER A 11 -4.02 -27.33 -14.53
C SER A 11 -2.74 -27.06 -13.71
N LEU A 12 -1.82 -28.02 -13.63
CA LEU A 12 -0.52 -27.84 -12.98
C LEU A 12 0.30 -26.74 -13.64
N ILE A 13 0.43 -26.77 -14.97
CA ILE A 13 1.14 -25.72 -15.72
C ILE A 13 0.47 -24.35 -15.51
N ALA A 14 -0.87 -24.28 -15.56
CA ALA A 14 -1.61 -23.04 -15.36
C ALA A 14 -1.39 -22.45 -13.96
N ILE A 15 -1.39 -23.28 -12.91
CA ILE A 15 -1.13 -22.84 -11.54
C ILE A 15 0.31 -22.33 -11.38
N ILE A 16 1.29 -23.01 -11.98
CA ILE A 16 2.69 -22.59 -11.94
C ILE A 16 2.87 -21.23 -12.64
N ILE A 17 2.28 -21.04 -13.82
CA ILE A 17 2.36 -19.77 -14.54
C ILE A 17 1.65 -18.65 -13.76
N CYS A 18 0.46 -18.91 -13.24
CA CYS A 18 -0.30 -17.91 -12.48
C CYS A 18 0.46 -17.49 -11.21
N THR A 19 0.98 -18.46 -10.45
CA THR A 19 1.80 -18.21 -9.26
C THR A 19 3.10 -17.49 -9.61
N GLY A 20 3.76 -17.89 -10.69
CA GLY A 20 4.99 -17.26 -11.17
C GLY A 20 4.79 -15.79 -11.57
N LEU A 21 3.67 -15.47 -12.23
CA LEU A 21 3.32 -14.09 -12.58
C LEU A 21 3.11 -13.23 -11.33
N ILE A 22 2.34 -13.75 -10.36
CA ILE A 22 2.10 -13.09 -9.07
C ILE A 22 3.42 -12.85 -8.35
N LEU A 23 4.30 -13.85 -8.31
CA LEU A 23 5.60 -13.74 -7.68
C LEU A 23 6.44 -12.64 -8.32
N ILE A 24 6.49 -12.53 -9.65
CA ILE A 24 7.26 -11.50 -10.36
C ILE A 24 6.72 -10.10 -10.08
N VAL A 25 5.40 -9.92 -10.05
CA VAL A 25 4.77 -8.63 -9.70
C VAL A 25 5.11 -8.24 -8.26
N TYR A 26 5.06 -9.22 -7.34
CA TYR A 26 5.42 -8.98 -5.95
C TYR A 26 6.92 -8.72 -5.78
N LEU A 27 7.77 -9.44 -6.51
CA LEU A 27 9.21 -9.22 -6.54
C LEU A 27 9.51 -7.80 -7.03
N LYS A 28 8.82 -7.30 -8.06
CA LYS A 28 8.94 -5.90 -8.52
C LYS A 28 8.61 -4.90 -7.41
N SER A 29 7.53 -5.13 -6.67
CA SER A 29 7.19 -4.29 -5.51
C SER A 29 8.25 -4.39 -4.39
N PHE A 30 8.84 -5.58 -4.20
CA PHE A 30 9.87 -5.84 -3.20
C PHE A 30 11.18 -5.08 -3.46
N TRP A 31 11.53 -4.80 -4.73
CA TRP A 31 12.71 -3.99 -5.05
C TRP A 31 12.66 -2.61 -4.40
N GLY A 32 11.48 -1.99 -4.25
CA GLY A 32 11.34 -0.69 -3.60
C GLY A 32 11.71 -0.71 -2.11
N GLY A 33 11.22 -1.70 -1.36
CA GLY A 33 11.55 -1.85 0.06
C GLY A 33 13.00 -2.28 0.29
N LEU A 34 13.51 -3.18 -0.55
CA LEU A 34 14.90 -3.64 -0.49
C LEU A 34 15.89 -2.50 -0.78
N LEU A 35 15.64 -1.68 -1.81
CA LEU A 35 16.47 -0.50 -2.10
C LEU A 35 16.41 0.54 -1.00
N GLY A 36 15.23 0.76 -0.41
CA GLY A 36 15.08 1.65 0.75
C GLY A 36 15.98 1.21 1.91
N ALA A 37 15.91 -0.07 2.30
CA ALA A 37 16.76 -0.62 3.36
C ALA A 37 18.26 -0.55 3.02
N MET A 38 18.63 -0.79 1.76
CA MET A 38 20.03 -0.67 1.30
C MET A 38 20.55 0.77 1.32
N ALA A 39 19.77 1.74 0.87
CA ALA A 39 20.13 3.15 0.92
C ALA A 39 20.35 3.62 2.36
N ILE A 40 19.46 3.19 3.26
CA ILE A 40 19.54 3.44 4.69
C ILE A 40 20.81 2.83 5.28
N TYR A 41 21.10 1.56 4.96
CA TYR A 41 22.31 0.88 5.43
C TYR A 41 23.60 1.61 4.98
N ILE A 42 23.63 2.06 3.72
CA ILE A 42 24.76 2.83 3.17
C ILE A 42 24.95 4.15 3.92
N MET A 43 23.86 4.88 4.21
CA MET A 43 23.90 6.10 5.02
C MET A 43 24.41 5.84 6.45
N LEU A 44 23.91 4.79 7.09
CA LEU A 44 24.25 4.43 8.47
C LEU A 44 25.70 3.99 8.62
N ARG A 45 26.26 3.35 7.59
CA ARG A 45 27.68 2.96 7.54
C ARG A 45 28.62 4.15 7.66
N GLY A 46 28.27 5.31 7.07
CA GLY A 46 29.06 6.54 7.17
C GLY A 46 29.09 7.11 8.59
N LEU A 47 27.94 7.11 9.26
CA LEU A 47 27.80 7.59 10.64
C LEU A 47 28.54 6.70 11.65
N MET A 48 28.50 5.38 11.47
CA MET A 48 29.20 4.43 12.34
C MET A 48 30.71 4.64 12.29
N ASN A 49 31.27 4.88 11.11
CA ASN A 49 32.70 5.12 10.94
C ASN A 49 33.15 6.43 11.62
N SER A 50 32.28 7.44 11.67
CA SER A 50 32.54 8.71 12.36
C SER A 50 32.48 8.55 13.89
N LEU A 51 31.53 7.76 14.41
CA LEU A 51 31.40 7.50 15.85
C LEU A 51 32.50 6.57 16.39
N THR A 52 32.91 5.55 15.63
CA THR A 52 34.00 4.65 16.03
C THR A 52 35.35 5.38 16.06
N LYS A 53 35.59 6.33 15.13
CA LYS A 53 36.76 7.23 15.18
C LYS A 53 36.77 8.13 16.42
N LYS A 54 35.61 8.40 17.00
CA LYS A 54 35.45 9.18 18.24
C LYS A 54 35.65 8.35 19.53
N GLY A 55 36.05 7.08 19.41
CA GLY A 55 36.35 6.19 20.53
C GLY A 55 35.12 5.52 21.17
N MET A 56 33.93 5.62 20.58
CA MET A 56 32.74 4.95 21.09
C MET A 56 32.78 3.44 20.85
N LYS A 57 32.32 2.67 21.85
CA LYS A 57 32.11 1.23 21.73
C LYS A 57 31.09 0.93 20.60
N PRO A 58 31.37 -0.05 19.73
CA PRO A 58 30.59 -0.28 18.51
C PRO A 58 29.10 -0.58 18.77
N GLY A 59 28.79 -1.28 19.87
CA GLY A 59 27.38 -1.57 20.24
C GLY A 59 26.58 -0.33 20.64
N LEU A 60 27.18 0.61 21.37
CA LEU A 60 26.48 1.82 21.81
C LEU A 60 26.25 2.79 20.65
N ALA A 61 27.24 2.89 19.75
CA ALA A 61 27.14 3.66 18.53
C ALA A 61 26.04 3.13 17.60
N ALA A 62 25.94 1.81 17.43
CA ALA A 62 24.89 1.19 16.64
C ALA A 62 23.49 1.47 17.20
N PHE A 63 23.30 1.40 18.52
CA PHE A 63 22.00 1.64 19.15
C PHE A 63 21.56 3.10 19.02
N ILE A 64 22.46 4.05 19.30
CA ILE A 64 22.20 5.49 19.14
C ILE A 64 21.90 5.84 17.68
N LEU A 65 22.63 5.24 16.73
CA LEU A 65 22.39 5.46 15.32
C LEU A 65 21.06 4.87 14.87
N LEU A 66 20.68 3.68 15.33
CA LEU A 66 19.37 3.11 15.03
C LEU A 66 18.24 3.99 15.57
N ILE A 67 18.31 4.41 16.84
CA ILE A 67 17.28 5.27 17.43
C ILE A 67 17.17 6.60 16.66
N SER A 68 18.32 7.25 16.42
CA SER A 68 18.37 8.55 15.75
C SER A 68 17.88 8.45 14.30
N PHE A 69 18.26 7.37 13.61
CA PHE A 69 17.83 7.09 12.26
C PHE A 69 16.32 6.82 12.17
N VAL A 70 15.78 5.98 13.06
CA VAL A 70 14.35 5.72 13.14
C VAL A 70 13.60 7.01 13.39
N LEU A 71 14.03 7.86 14.33
CA LEU A 71 13.42 9.16 14.55
C LEU A 71 13.53 10.07 13.31
N CYS A 72 14.70 10.15 12.68
CA CYS A 72 14.97 11.00 11.52
C CYS A 72 14.15 10.61 10.29
N VAL A 73 13.81 9.33 10.10
CA VAL A 73 12.94 8.87 9.01
C VAL A 73 11.47 8.87 9.40
N LEU A 74 11.15 8.47 10.63
CA LEU A 74 9.76 8.34 11.09
C LEU A 74 9.07 9.69 11.22
N VAL A 75 9.79 10.74 11.67
CA VAL A 75 9.23 12.09 11.81
C VAL A 75 8.78 12.68 10.47
N PRO A 76 9.63 12.81 9.42
CA PRO A 76 9.20 13.34 8.13
C PRO A 76 8.19 12.42 7.44
N LEU A 77 8.26 11.10 7.64
CA LEU A 77 7.26 10.17 7.10
C LEU A 77 5.88 10.40 7.72
N SER A 78 5.81 10.53 9.04
CA SER A 78 4.56 10.80 9.76
C SER A 78 3.97 12.15 9.36
N LEU A 79 4.81 13.19 9.24
CA LEU A 79 4.41 14.51 8.75
C LEU A 79 3.91 14.45 7.30
N ALA A 80 4.57 13.71 6.42
CA ALA A 80 4.15 13.57 5.03
C ALA A 80 2.80 12.84 4.92
N ILE A 81 2.60 11.77 5.69
CA ILE A 81 1.32 11.03 5.74
C ILE A 81 0.22 11.96 6.26
N TRP A 82 0.48 12.69 7.34
CA TRP A 82 -0.47 13.64 7.89
C TRP A 82 -0.84 14.74 6.88
N LEU A 83 0.15 15.33 6.20
CA LEU A 83 -0.07 16.35 5.17
C LEU A 83 -0.80 15.81 3.93
N LEU A 84 -0.55 14.55 3.54
CA LEU A 84 -1.28 13.90 2.44
C LEU A 84 -2.76 13.72 2.79
N ILE A 85 -3.05 13.31 4.02
CA ILE A 85 -4.41 13.13 4.53
C ILE A 85 -5.11 14.49 4.61
N ASP A 86 -4.46 15.48 5.19
CA ASP A 86 -4.96 16.86 5.28
C ASP A 86 -5.19 17.46 3.89
N ARG A 87 -4.33 17.20 2.91
CA ARG A 87 -4.54 17.62 1.52
C ARG A 87 -5.72 16.90 0.85
N ILE A 88 -5.91 15.60 1.10
CA ILE A 88 -7.01 14.83 0.50
C ILE A 88 -8.37 15.26 1.06
N ILE A 89 -8.44 15.59 2.36
CA ILE A 89 -9.68 15.98 3.04
C ILE A 89 -9.93 17.50 2.94
N GLY A 90 -8.86 18.28 3.06
CA GLY A 90 -8.84 19.75 2.95
C GLY A 90 -8.96 20.26 1.52
N MET A 91 -8.77 19.39 0.51
CA MET A 91 -9.36 19.59 -0.80
C MET A 91 -10.87 19.38 -0.70
N ASN A 92 -11.52 20.37 -0.07
CA ASN A 92 -12.95 20.62 -0.08
C ASN A 92 -13.40 21.05 -1.48
N LEU A 93 -13.00 20.32 -2.52
CA LEU A 93 -13.77 20.21 -3.74
C LEU A 93 -14.88 19.21 -3.44
N ASP A 94 -15.76 19.70 -2.56
CA ASP A 94 -17.13 19.27 -2.41
C ASP A 94 -17.22 17.78 -2.05
N ALA A 95 -17.14 17.47 -0.75
CA ALA A 95 -17.63 16.20 -0.21
C ALA A 95 -19.10 15.96 -0.64
N GLN A 96 -19.84 17.03 -0.96
CA GLN A 96 -21.11 16.98 -1.66
C GLN A 96 -21.00 16.54 -3.14
N THR A 97 -19.92 16.83 -3.88
CA THR A 97 -19.69 16.44 -5.28
C THR A 97 -19.22 15.02 -5.34
N ILE A 98 -18.43 14.54 -4.38
CA ILE A 98 -18.13 13.09 -4.29
C ILE A 98 -19.43 12.33 -4.02
N MET A 99 -20.28 12.79 -3.10
CA MET A 99 -21.58 12.18 -2.83
C MET A 99 -22.54 12.28 -4.03
N HIS A 100 -22.53 13.42 -4.75
CA HIS A 100 -23.38 13.65 -5.92
C HIS A 100 -22.88 12.90 -7.16
N GLN A 101 -21.56 12.78 -7.35
CA GLN A 101 -20.97 11.98 -8.42
C GLN A 101 -21.14 10.49 -8.15
N ILE A 102 -21.06 10.02 -6.89
CA ILE A 102 -21.45 8.64 -6.56
C ILE A 102 -22.92 8.41 -6.94
N LYS A 103 -23.84 9.33 -6.59
CA LYS A 103 -25.25 9.24 -7.03
C LYS A 103 -25.42 9.29 -8.55
N HIS A 104 -24.63 10.10 -9.25
CA HIS A 104 -24.69 10.23 -10.70
C HIS A 104 -24.07 9.02 -11.42
N ILE A 105 -23.07 8.38 -10.83
CA ILE A 105 -22.51 7.10 -11.28
C ILE A 105 -23.57 6.01 -11.06
N THR A 106 -24.30 5.99 -9.94
CA THR A 106 -25.43 5.06 -9.74
C THR A 106 -26.52 5.27 -10.78
N ASN A 107 -26.93 6.51 -11.04
CA ASN A 107 -28.01 6.81 -12.00
C ASN A 107 -27.59 6.53 -13.46
N LEU A 108 -26.33 6.83 -13.82
CA LEU A 108 -25.78 6.52 -15.15
C LEU A 108 -25.52 5.03 -15.37
N LEU A 109 -25.22 4.28 -14.29
CA LEU A 109 -25.04 2.83 -14.36
C LEU A 109 -26.39 2.09 -14.43
N GLU A 110 -27.42 2.64 -13.79
CA GLU A 110 -28.80 2.16 -13.86
C GLU A 110 -29.40 2.35 -15.28
N GLU A 111 -29.10 3.47 -15.94
CA GLU A 111 -29.66 3.78 -17.27
C GLU A 111 -28.93 3.08 -18.44
N LYS A 112 -27.64 2.72 -18.29
CA LYS A 112 -26.81 2.16 -19.37
C LYS A 112 -26.60 0.66 -19.32
N THR A 113 -26.84 0.00 -18.19
CA THR A 113 -26.63 -1.44 -18.07
C THR A 113 -27.90 -2.12 -17.56
N GLY A 114 -28.86 -2.32 -18.46
CA GLY A 114 -29.96 -3.28 -18.28
C GLY A 114 -29.45 -4.72 -18.26
N TYR A 115 -28.57 -5.04 -17.30
CA TYR A 115 -27.99 -6.35 -17.12
C TYR A 115 -27.96 -6.72 -15.64
N ASP A 116 -28.68 -7.80 -15.36
CA ASP A 116 -28.89 -8.49 -14.08
C ASP A 116 -27.58 -9.12 -13.55
N MET A 117 -26.56 -8.28 -13.31
CA MET A 117 -25.28 -8.64 -12.66
C MET A 117 -24.78 -7.54 -11.72
N LEU A 118 -25.66 -6.59 -11.37
CA LEU A 118 -25.45 -5.63 -10.31
C LEU A 118 -26.23 -6.08 -9.10
N ASP A 119 -25.67 -7.05 -8.39
CA ASP A 119 -26.01 -7.25 -6.98
C ASP A 119 -25.65 -5.94 -6.26
N ILE A 120 -26.66 -5.09 -6.09
CA ILE A 120 -26.60 -3.82 -5.35
C ILE A 120 -26.02 -4.05 -3.95
N GLY A 121 -26.10 -5.28 -3.42
CA GLY A 121 -25.42 -5.70 -2.20
C GLY A 121 -23.90 -5.70 -2.30
N ASN A 122 -23.31 -6.13 -3.43
CA ASN A 122 -21.85 -6.19 -3.59
C ASN A 122 -21.23 -4.81 -3.89
N LEU A 123 -21.92 -3.95 -4.65
CA LEU A 123 -21.46 -2.57 -4.88
C LEU A 123 -21.63 -1.70 -3.63
N SER A 124 -22.76 -1.84 -2.92
CA SER A 124 -22.96 -1.20 -1.62
C SER A 124 -21.91 -1.69 -0.61
N SER A 125 -21.56 -2.98 -0.63
CA SER A 125 -20.49 -3.53 0.21
C SER A 125 -19.12 -2.98 -0.16
N ALA A 126 -18.80 -2.83 -1.44
CA ALA A 126 -17.55 -2.22 -1.90
C ALA A 126 -17.49 -0.73 -1.54
N ALA A 127 -18.55 0.03 -1.77
CA ALA A 127 -18.66 1.44 -1.38
C ALA A 127 -18.59 1.62 0.14
N SER A 128 -19.18 0.70 0.90
CA SER A 128 -19.13 0.67 2.36
C SER A 128 -17.73 0.33 2.88
N ALA A 129 -17.02 -0.60 2.24
CA ALA A 129 -15.65 -0.94 2.58
C ALA A 129 -14.70 0.23 2.30
N LEU A 130 -14.84 0.89 1.14
CA LEU A 130 -14.11 2.10 0.80
C LEU A 130 -14.41 3.24 1.77
N SER A 131 -15.69 3.44 2.10
CA SER A 131 -16.11 4.45 3.07
C SER A 131 -15.62 4.17 4.48
N LYS A 132 -15.56 2.89 4.91
CA LYS A 132 -15.00 2.48 6.21
C LYS A 132 -13.49 2.70 6.28
N VAL A 133 -12.76 2.40 5.21
CA VAL A 133 -11.32 2.68 5.14
C VAL A 133 -11.07 4.19 5.19
N GLY A 134 -11.84 4.99 4.44
CA GLY A 134 -11.79 6.45 4.52
C GLY A 134 -12.11 6.97 5.92
N GLN A 135 -13.16 6.46 6.55
CA GLN A 135 -13.55 6.83 7.92
C GLN A 135 -12.52 6.41 8.97
N SER A 136 -11.93 5.22 8.90
CA SER A 136 -10.89 4.81 9.85
C SER A 136 -9.63 5.70 9.76
N ILE A 137 -9.30 6.19 8.58
CA ILE A 137 -8.18 7.14 8.40
C ILE A 137 -8.56 8.52 8.96
N LEU A 138 -9.81 8.96 8.75
CA LEU A 138 -10.35 10.21 9.30
C LEU A 138 -10.44 10.19 10.84
N SER A 139 -10.94 9.10 11.42
CA SER A 139 -11.07 8.95 12.88
C SER A 139 -9.73 8.76 13.58
N GLY A 140 -8.70 8.29 12.86
CA GLY A 140 -7.36 8.08 13.39
C GLY A 140 -6.50 9.35 13.45
N VAL A 141 -6.97 10.47 12.89
CA VAL A 141 -6.26 11.76 12.85
C VAL A 141 -6.87 12.81 13.80
N SER A 142 -7.87 12.43 14.61
CA SER A 142 -8.51 13.26 15.65
C SER A 142 -8.02 12.93 17.05
#